data_AF-A0A5J4P5P7-F1
#
_entry.id   AF-A0A5J4P5P7-F1
#
_cell.length_a   1.000
_cell.length_b   1.000
_cell.length_c   1.000
_cell.angle_alpha   90.00
_cell.angle_beta   90.00
_cell.angle_gamma   90.00
#
_symmetry.space_group_name_H-M   'P 1'
#
loop_
_entity.id
_entity.type
_entity.pdbx_description
1 polymer ?
#
loop_
_entity_poly.entity_id
_entity_poly.type
_entity_poly.pdbx_seq_one_letter_code
_entity_poly.pdbx_strand_id
1 'polypeptide(L)'
;VAVCLGFQDFSQLNRDYGDKESRVVQNTVGNIFSGQVVGESAKTLSERFGKVLQKRQSMTINRNDKSTSISTQLDSLIPASKISNLTQGMFVGAVSDNFEERIEQKIFHAEIVVDNEAVAREVKAYKEIPDMATFDDKNGNDTMQEEIERNYNQVKEDVKQIVADELARIESDPQLQHLI
;
A
#
# COMPACT_ATOMS: atom_id res chain seq x y z
N VAL A 1 -5.51 5.64 12.28
CA VAL A 1 -4.80 6.11 11.07
C VAL A 1 -3.94 4.97 10.58
N ALA A 2 -4.10 4.55 9.32
CA ALA A 2 -3.29 3.50 8.70
C ALA A 2 -2.45 4.13 7.60
N VAL A 3 -1.13 4.00 7.68
CA VAL A 3 -0.19 4.53 6.69
C VAL A 3 0.45 3.34 5.98
N CYS A 4 0.33 3.31 4.65
CA CYS A 4 1.02 2.36 3.79
C CYS A 4 2.15 3.07 3.06
N LEU A 5 3.37 2.55 3.18
CA LEU A 5 4.55 3.09 2.50
C LEU A 5 5.04 2.04 1.50
N GLY A 6 5.18 2.45 0.25
CA GLY A 6 5.76 1.64 -0.81
C GLY A 6 7.02 2.31 -1.36
N PHE A 7 8.12 1.58 -1.39
CA PHE A 7 9.37 2.00 -2.02
C PHE A 7 10.06 0.77 -2.61
N GLN A 8 10.87 0.98 -3.63
CA GLN A 8 11.56 -0.11 -4.32
C GLN A 8 12.78 -0.58 -3.54
N ASP A 9 13.48 0.33 -2.87
CA ASP A 9 14.70 0.06 -2.12
C ASP A 9 14.88 1.08 -0.98
N PHE A 10 15.43 0.65 0.16
CA PHE A 10 15.72 1.57 1.28
C PHE A 10 16.73 2.65 0.90
N SER A 11 17.55 2.41 -0.12
CA SER A 11 18.47 3.43 -0.65
C SER A 11 17.75 4.67 -1.18
N GLN A 12 16.52 4.54 -1.69
CA GLN A 12 15.69 5.67 -2.11
C GLN A 12 15.30 6.52 -0.88
N LEU A 13 14.89 5.84 0.19
CA LEU A 13 14.53 6.51 1.44
C LEU A 13 15.72 7.24 2.08
N ASN A 14 16.92 6.62 2.07
CA ASN A 14 18.14 7.26 2.58
C ASN A 14 18.54 8.49 1.74
N ARG A 15 18.33 8.44 0.41
CA ARG A 15 18.64 9.56 -0.49
C ARG A 15 17.76 10.77 -0.19
N ASP A 16 16.47 10.55 0.02
CA ASP A 16 15.49 11.64 0.12
C ASP A 16 15.40 12.22 1.54
N TYR A 17 15.54 11.38 2.57
CA TYR A 17 15.37 11.78 3.97
C TYR A 17 16.67 11.82 4.78
N GLY A 18 17.76 11.25 4.25
CA GLY A 18 19.01 11.03 4.98
C GLY A 18 18.95 9.83 5.93
N ASP A 19 20.12 9.27 6.26
CA ASP A 19 20.26 8.01 7.00
C ASP A 19 19.58 8.00 8.38
N LYS A 20 19.47 9.15 9.04
CA LYS A 20 18.85 9.23 10.37
C LYS A 20 17.34 9.10 10.29
N GLU A 21 16.71 9.92 9.46
CA GLU A 21 15.26 9.94 9.32
C GLU A 21 14.74 8.69 8.62
N SER A 22 15.47 8.17 7.63
CA SER A 22 15.11 6.92 6.96
C SER A 22 15.07 5.73 7.93
N ARG A 23 16.00 5.65 8.88
CA ARG A 23 16.02 4.61 9.91
C ARG A 23 14.85 4.74 10.88
N VAL A 24 14.39 5.96 11.18
CA VAL A 24 13.19 6.16 11.99
C VAL A 24 12.00 5.54 11.26
N VAL A 25 11.78 5.89 10.00
CA VAL A 25 10.68 5.35 9.18
C VAL A 25 10.73 3.82 9.10
N GLN A 26 11.92 3.24 8.82
CA GLN A 26 12.10 1.79 8.73
C GLN A 26 11.81 1.06 10.06
N ASN A 27 12.16 1.66 11.19
CA ASN A 27 11.97 1.05 12.51
C ASN A 27 10.55 1.25 13.06
N THR A 28 9.85 2.32 12.67
CA THR A 28 8.48 2.60 13.13
C THR A 28 7.44 1.65 12.53
N VAL A 29 7.65 1.18 11.30
CA VAL A 29 6.68 0.30 10.62
C VAL A 29 6.68 -1.11 11.22
N GLY A 30 5.62 -1.51 11.92
CA GLY A 30 5.50 -2.84 12.52
C GLY A 30 5.19 -3.96 11.51
N ASN A 31 4.52 -3.62 10.41
CA ASN A 31 4.23 -4.54 9.32
C ASN A 31 5.21 -4.29 8.18
N ILE A 32 5.80 -5.34 7.64
CA ILE A 32 6.71 -5.25 6.50
C ILE A 32 6.41 -6.35 5.50
N PHE A 33 6.35 -5.95 4.24
CA PHE A 33 6.21 -6.83 3.08
C PHE A 33 7.33 -6.46 2.12
N SER A 34 8.10 -7.45 1.69
CA SER A 34 9.22 -7.26 0.78
C SER A 34 9.25 -8.37 -0.25
N GLY A 35 9.27 -7.98 -1.52
CA GLY A 35 9.59 -8.89 -2.61
C GLY A 35 11.10 -9.06 -2.75
N GLN A 36 11.55 -9.29 -3.98
CA GLN A 36 12.98 -9.36 -4.27
C GLN A 36 13.66 -8.00 -4.04
N VAL A 37 14.60 -7.95 -3.11
CA VAL A 37 15.48 -6.79 -2.87
C VAL A 37 16.91 -7.27 -2.69
N VAL A 38 17.88 -6.44 -3.09
CA VAL A 38 19.31 -6.81 -3.12
C VAL A 38 20.14 -5.93 -2.20
N GLY A 39 21.40 -6.33 -1.96
CA GLY A 39 22.38 -5.49 -1.27
C GLY A 39 22.08 -5.30 0.22
N GLU A 40 22.14 -4.06 0.68
CA GLU A 40 21.99 -3.68 2.09
C GLU A 40 20.56 -3.91 2.60
N SER A 41 19.55 -3.64 1.77
CA SER A 41 18.15 -3.83 2.14
C SER A 41 17.83 -5.28 2.49
N ALA A 42 18.36 -6.24 1.72
CA ALA A 42 18.22 -7.67 2.02
C ALA A 42 18.89 -8.06 3.35
N LYS A 43 20.03 -7.45 3.70
CA LYS A 43 20.70 -7.68 4.99
C LYS A 43 19.88 -7.14 6.14
N THR A 44 19.43 -5.89 6.05
CA THR A 44 18.59 -5.25 7.08
C THR A 44 17.32 -6.05 7.33
N LEU A 45 16.66 -6.54 6.28
CA LEU A 45 15.49 -7.40 6.40
C LEU A 45 15.83 -8.76 7.05
N SER A 46 16.91 -9.40 6.62
CA SER A 46 17.38 -10.68 7.18
C SER A 46 17.67 -10.57 8.69
N GLU A 47 18.32 -9.48 9.10
CA GLU A 47 18.59 -9.20 10.52
C GLU A 47 17.29 -8.94 11.29
N ARG A 48 16.33 -8.24 10.68
CA ARG A 48 15.02 -7.95 11.28
C ARG A 48 14.18 -9.21 11.51
N PHE A 49 14.26 -10.19 10.61
CA PHE A 49 13.59 -11.48 10.80
C PHE A 49 14.24 -12.36 11.88
N GLY A 50 15.47 -12.02 12.29
CA GLY A 50 16.18 -12.69 13.36
C GLY A 50 16.80 -14.03 12.96
N LYS A 51 17.30 -14.72 13.97
CA LYS A 51 18.00 -16.00 13.84
C LYS A 51 17.24 -17.10 14.58
N VAL A 52 17.34 -18.31 14.07
CA VAL A 52 16.74 -19.50 14.66
C VAL A 52 17.81 -20.56 14.86
N LEU A 53 17.68 -21.37 15.90
CA LEU A 53 18.58 -22.48 16.18
C LEU A 53 18.33 -23.60 15.17
N GLN A 54 19.25 -23.74 14.22
CA GLN A 54 19.20 -24.78 13.19
C GLN A 54 19.97 -26.01 13.64
N LYS A 55 19.37 -27.19 13.45
CA LYS A 55 20.04 -28.48 13.66
C LYS A 55 20.76 -28.88 12.38
N ARG A 56 22.09 -28.97 12.43
CA ARG A 56 22.92 -29.53 11.36
C ARG A 56 23.25 -30.97 11.67
N GLN A 57 22.83 -31.87 10.79
CA GLN A 57 23.20 -33.27 10.83
C GLN A 57 24.29 -33.52 9.80
N SER A 58 25.48 -33.89 10.26
CA SER A 58 26.56 -34.36 9.41
C SER A 58 26.59 -35.87 9.45
N MET A 59 26.42 -36.51 8.29
CA MET A 59 26.51 -37.95 8.16
C MET A 59 27.83 -38.32 7.50
N THR A 60 28.66 -39.06 8.23
CA THR A 60 29.90 -39.65 7.70
C THR A 60 29.63 -41.12 7.41
N ILE A 61 29.73 -41.50 6.13
CA ILE A 61 29.51 -42.87 5.67
C ILE A 61 30.88 -43.51 5.38
N ASN A 62 31.26 -44.51 6.16
CA ASN A 62 32.43 -45.36 5.92
C ASN A 62 31.95 -46.76 5.44
N ARG A 63 32.84 -47.57 4.86
CA ARG A 63 32.52 -48.92 4.33
C ARG A 63 31.90 -49.85 5.39
N ASN A 64 32.25 -49.67 6.67
CA ASN A 64 31.80 -50.54 7.76
C ASN A 64 30.77 -49.87 8.69
N ASP A 65 30.72 -48.53 8.78
CA ASP A 65 29.87 -47.82 9.74
C ASP A 65 29.34 -46.51 9.17
N LYS A 66 28.13 -46.12 9.63
CA LYS A 66 27.55 -44.79 9.43
C LYS A 66 27.56 -44.03 10.75
N SER A 67 28.30 -42.93 10.82
CA SER A 67 28.28 -42.02 11.96
C SER A 67 27.42 -40.80 11.62
N THR A 68 26.52 -40.42 12.53
CA THR A 68 25.72 -39.19 12.41
C THR A 68 26.09 -38.28 13.56
N SER A 69 26.64 -37.11 13.24
CA SER A 69 26.89 -36.04 14.20
C SER A 69 25.79 -34.99 14.09
N ILE A 70 25.19 -34.62 15.21
CA ILE A 70 24.14 -33.59 15.27
C ILE A 70 24.71 -32.41 16.06
N SER A 71 24.78 -31.25 15.41
CA SER A 71 25.19 -30.00 16.03
C SER A 71 24.09 -28.95 15.85
N THR A 72 24.04 -27.98 16.77
CA THR A 72 23.09 -26.87 16.70
C THR A 72 23.84 -25.57 16.49
N GLN A 73 23.40 -24.77 15.53
CA GLN A 73 24.00 -23.46 15.23
C GLN A 73 22.89 -22.42 15.07
N LEU A 74 23.14 -21.18 15.53
CA LEU A 74 22.24 -20.06 15.25
C LEU A 74 22.45 -19.61 13.80
N ASP A 75 21.41 -19.72 12.99
CA ASP A 75 21.43 -19.30 11.58
C ASP A 75 20.29 -18.32 11.30
N SER A 76 20.42 -17.49 10.27
CA SER A 76 19.36 -16.54 9.90
C SER A 76 18.09 -17.29 9.48
N LEU A 77 16.92 -16.86 10.00
CA LEU A 77 15.64 -17.47 9.66
C LEU A 77 15.38 -17.38 8.15
N ILE A 78 15.60 -16.19 7.60
CA ILE A 78 15.55 -15.92 6.16
C ILE A 78 16.87 -15.23 5.78
N PRO A 79 17.81 -15.95 5.14
CA PRO A 79 19.07 -15.36 4.71
C PRO A 79 18.88 -14.27 3.65
N ALA A 80 19.71 -13.23 3.67
CA ALA A 80 19.71 -12.17 2.66
C ALA A 80 19.80 -12.71 1.23
N SER A 81 20.56 -13.79 1.00
CA SER A 81 20.65 -14.46 -0.31
C SER A 81 19.33 -15.07 -0.78
N LYS A 82 18.46 -15.53 0.14
CA LYS A 82 17.13 -16.03 -0.22
C LYS A 82 16.21 -14.87 -0.59
N ILE A 83 16.30 -13.73 0.10
CA ILE A 83 15.55 -12.50 -0.20
C ILE A 83 15.95 -11.94 -1.58
N SER A 84 17.26 -11.88 -1.86
CA SER A 84 17.79 -11.39 -3.14
C SER A 84 17.42 -12.26 -4.34
N ASN A 85 17.05 -13.53 -4.13
CA ASN A 85 16.70 -14.48 -5.19
C ASN A 85 15.20 -14.87 -5.16
N LEU A 86 14.36 -14.05 -4.53
CA LEU A 86 12.91 -14.27 -4.56
C LEU A 86 12.40 -14.21 -6.00
N THR A 87 11.55 -15.15 -6.37
CA THR A 87 10.85 -15.15 -7.66
C THR A 87 9.72 -14.12 -7.62
N GLN A 88 9.33 -13.61 -8.79
CA GLN A 88 8.16 -12.73 -8.88
C GLN A 88 6.92 -13.41 -8.26
N GLY A 89 6.18 -12.67 -7.45
CA GLY A 89 5.03 -13.21 -6.70
C GLY A 89 5.40 -13.79 -5.33
N MET A 90 6.68 -14.06 -5.05
CA MET A 90 7.14 -14.48 -3.72
C MET A 90 7.46 -13.27 -2.85
N PHE A 91 6.95 -13.27 -1.63
CA PHE A 91 7.16 -12.22 -0.65
C PHE A 91 7.63 -12.77 0.68
N VAL A 92 8.44 -11.98 1.35
CA VAL A 92 8.83 -12.16 2.74
C VAL A 92 8.36 -10.98 3.57
N GLY A 93 8.01 -11.24 4.81
CA GLY A 93 7.52 -10.16 5.65
C GLY A 93 7.30 -10.57 7.09
N ALA A 94 7.02 -9.56 7.89
CA ALA A 94 6.61 -9.73 9.27
C ALA A 94 5.34 -8.92 9.51
N VAL A 95 4.36 -9.55 10.16
CA VAL A 95 3.09 -8.94 10.55
C VAL A 95 3.07 -8.82 12.07
N SER A 96 2.73 -7.64 12.55
CA SER A 96 2.47 -7.35 13.94
C SER A 96 1.03 -7.69 14.28
N ASP A 97 0.81 -8.27 15.46
CA ASP A 97 -0.50 -8.60 16.01
C ASP A 97 -1.00 -7.50 16.96
N ASN A 98 -2.27 -7.59 17.34
CA ASN A 98 -2.87 -6.79 18.40
C ASN A 98 -3.09 -7.65 19.65
N PHE A 99 -3.51 -7.05 20.77
CA PHE A 99 -3.70 -7.80 22.03
C PHE A 99 -4.82 -8.84 21.96
N GLU A 100 -5.81 -8.63 21.08
CA GLU A 100 -7.02 -9.45 20.97
C GLU A 100 -6.86 -10.61 19.96
N GLU A 101 -5.99 -10.45 18.97
CA GLU A 101 -5.78 -11.35 17.82
C GLU A 101 -4.28 -11.63 17.67
N ARG A 102 -3.74 -12.49 18.53
CA ARG A 102 -2.34 -12.90 18.46
C ARG A 102 -2.09 -13.82 17.28
N ILE A 103 -1.01 -13.53 16.54
CA ILE A 103 -0.57 -14.34 15.40
C ILE A 103 0.63 -15.17 15.85
N GLU A 104 0.51 -16.50 15.79
CA GLU A 104 1.61 -17.41 16.15
C GLU A 104 2.79 -17.28 15.20
N GLN A 105 2.53 -17.22 13.89
CA GLN A 105 3.55 -17.07 12.86
C GLN A 105 3.58 -15.65 12.31
N LYS A 106 4.34 -14.78 12.97
CA LYS A 106 4.49 -13.37 12.56
C LYS A 106 5.29 -13.19 11.28
N ILE A 107 6.25 -14.07 11.01
CA ILE A 107 7.15 -13.99 9.86
C ILE A 107 6.70 -15.00 8.80
N PHE A 108 6.57 -14.54 7.55
CA PHE A 108 6.17 -15.37 6.42
C PHE A 108 7.15 -15.26 5.26
N HIS A 109 7.18 -16.32 4.46
CA HIS A 109 7.84 -16.42 3.16
C HIS A 109 6.89 -17.21 2.26
N ALA A 110 6.07 -16.51 1.47
CA ALA A 110 4.94 -17.09 0.76
C ALA A 110 4.76 -16.48 -0.62
N GLU A 111 4.09 -17.22 -1.50
CA GLU A 111 3.63 -16.72 -2.80
C GLU A 111 2.31 -15.98 -2.61
N ILE A 112 2.22 -14.75 -3.12
CA ILE A 112 0.97 -14.01 -3.21
C ILE A 112 0.28 -14.44 -4.50
N VAL A 113 -0.75 -15.27 -4.36
CA VAL A 113 -1.60 -15.70 -5.47
C VAL A 113 -2.63 -14.60 -5.73
N VAL A 114 -2.47 -13.89 -6.84
CA VAL A 114 -3.46 -12.92 -7.33
C VAL A 114 -4.28 -13.58 -8.42
N ASP A 115 -5.61 -13.53 -8.31
CA ASP A 115 -6.51 -13.94 -9.38
C ASP A 115 -6.43 -12.92 -10.53
N ASN A 116 -5.52 -13.18 -11.46
CA ASN A 116 -5.28 -12.31 -12.62
C ASN A 116 -6.53 -12.14 -13.49
N GLU A 117 -7.46 -13.09 -13.52
CA GLU A 117 -8.70 -12.98 -14.31
C GLU A 117 -9.71 -12.04 -13.66
N ALA A 118 -9.83 -12.08 -12.33
CA ALA A 118 -10.64 -11.13 -11.58
C ALA A 118 -10.09 -9.71 -11.71
N VAL A 119 -8.78 -9.54 -11.51
CA VAL A 119 -8.11 -8.23 -11.63
C VAL A 119 -8.21 -7.68 -13.06
N ALA A 120 -8.01 -8.51 -14.09
CA ALA A 120 -8.15 -8.05 -15.47
C ALA A 120 -9.59 -7.61 -15.82
N ARG A 121 -10.61 -8.24 -15.23
CA ARG A 121 -12.01 -7.80 -15.38
C ARG A 121 -12.25 -6.46 -14.69
N GLU A 122 -11.71 -6.28 -13.49
CA GLU A 122 -11.79 -5.02 -12.73
C GLU A 122 -11.06 -3.89 -13.46
N VAL A 123 -9.84 -4.13 -13.93
CA VAL A 123 -9.03 -3.16 -14.68
C VAL A 123 -9.70 -2.76 -16.00
N LYS A 124 -10.36 -3.70 -16.69
CA LYS A 124 -11.17 -3.37 -17.88
C LYS A 124 -12.42 -2.55 -17.57
N ALA A 125 -12.94 -2.66 -16.34
CA ALA A 125 -14.06 -1.85 -15.88
C ALA A 125 -13.63 -0.48 -15.37
N TYR A 126 -12.31 -0.23 -15.19
CA TYR A 126 -11.82 1.10 -14.87
C TYR A 126 -12.11 2.06 -16.01
N LYS A 127 -12.82 3.12 -15.65
CA LYS A 127 -12.97 4.28 -16.51
C LYS A 127 -11.72 5.12 -16.35
N GLU A 128 -11.15 5.55 -17.46
CA GLU A 128 -10.09 6.55 -17.44
C GLU A 128 -10.55 7.75 -16.62
N ILE A 129 -9.65 8.29 -15.80
CA ILE A 129 -9.92 9.53 -15.07
C ILE A 129 -10.25 10.56 -16.16
N PRO A 130 -11.48 11.10 -16.18
CA PRO A 130 -11.86 12.04 -17.21
C PRO A 130 -10.90 13.22 -17.17
N ASP A 131 -10.41 13.60 -18.35
CA ASP A 131 -9.52 14.74 -18.47
C ASP A 131 -10.33 16.00 -18.14
N MET A 132 -10.19 16.50 -16.90
CA MET A 132 -10.96 17.64 -16.40
C MET A 132 -10.60 18.96 -17.11
N ALA A 133 -9.63 18.92 -18.01
CA ALA A 133 -9.03 20.08 -18.66
C ALA A 133 -9.37 20.20 -20.16
N THR A 134 -10.24 19.35 -20.70
CA THR A 134 -10.59 19.39 -22.14
C THR A 134 -12.02 19.88 -22.30
N PHE A 135 -12.18 21.17 -22.62
CA PHE A 135 -13.47 21.78 -22.95
C PHE A 135 -13.74 21.70 -24.46
N ASP A 136 -13.33 20.61 -25.11
CA ASP A 136 -13.47 20.47 -26.56
C ASP A 136 -14.80 19.77 -26.88
N ASP A 137 -15.61 20.37 -27.77
CA ASP A 137 -16.79 19.71 -28.33
C ASP A 137 -16.38 18.55 -29.26
N LYS A 138 -17.32 17.67 -29.66
CA LYS A 138 -17.12 16.53 -30.57
C LYS A 138 -16.48 16.88 -31.92
N ASN A 139 -16.44 18.17 -32.27
CA ASN A 139 -15.82 18.72 -33.47
C ASN A 139 -14.42 19.34 -33.25
N GLY A 140 -13.86 19.27 -32.03
CA GLY A 140 -12.53 19.79 -31.69
C GLY A 140 -12.46 21.31 -31.51
N ASN A 141 -13.58 21.96 -31.22
CA ASN A 141 -13.65 23.39 -30.94
C ASN A 141 -13.66 23.62 -29.43
N ASP A 142 -12.86 24.58 -28.96
CA ASP A 142 -12.80 25.00 -27.56
C ASP A 142 -14.12 25.69 -27.15
N THR A 143 -14.87 25.04 -26.27
CA THR A 143 -16.17 25.49 -25.72
C THR A 143 -16.05 26.00 -24.28
N MET A 144 -14.83 26.24 -23.79
CA MET A 144 -14.57 26.63 -22.41
C MET A 144 -15.38 27.88 -21.99
N GLN A 145 -15.49 28.88 -22.86
CA GLN A 145 -16.25 30.09 -22.54
C GLN A 145 -17.76 29.84 -22.42
N GLU A 146 -18.34 29.02 -23.30
CA GLU A 146 -19.77 28.72 -23.30
C GLU A 146 -20.16 27.89 -22.07
N GLU A 147 -19.34 26.91 -21.70
CA GLU A 147 -19.56 26.10 -20.48
C GLU A 147 -19.38 26.92 -19.20
N ILE A 148 -18.42 27.85 -19.16
CA ILE A 148 -18.27 28.79 -18.04
C ILE A 148 -19.48 29.72 -17.92
N GLU A 149 -19.95 30.30 -19.03
CA GLU A 149 -21.14 31.16 -19.03
C GLU A 149 -22.41 30.39 -18.63
N ARG A 150 -22.56 29.16 -19.11
CA ARG A 150 -23.66 28.27 -18.74
C ARG A 150 -23.63 27.95 -17.25
N ASN A 151 -22.47 27.60 -16.70
CA ASN A 151 -22.32 27.33 -15.28
C ASN A 151 -22.62 28.58 -14.45
N TYR A 152 -22.11 29.74 -14.87
CA TYR A 152 -22.38 31.03 -14.22
C TYR A 152 -23.87 31.37 -14.18
N ASN A 153 -24.58 31.15 -15.29
CA ASN A 153 -26.02 31.37 -15.36
C ASN A 153 -26.80 30.36 -14.50
N GLN A 154 -26.41 29.08 -14.53
CA GLN A 154 -27.00 28.04 -13.69
C GLN A 154 -26.86 28.37 -12.20
N VAL A 155 -25.65 28.73 -11.75
CA VAL A 155 -25.41 29.10 -10.34
C VAL A 155 -26.28 30.30 -9.95
N LYS A 156 -26.45 31.29 -10.82
CA LYS A 156 -27.35 32.43 -10.55
C LYS A 156 -28.81 32.00 -10.44
N GLU A 157 -29.26 31.08 -11.28
CA GLU A 157 -30.62 30.57 -11.26
C GLU A 157 -30.87 29.72 -10.02
N ASP A 158 -29.94 28.86 -9.65
CA ASP A 158 -29.97 28.06 -8.43
C ASP A 158 -30.01 28.96 -7.18
N VAL A 159 -29.21 30.03 -7.14
CA VAL A 159 -29.25 31.00 -6.02
C VAL A 159 -30.60 31.72 -5.95
N LYS A 160 -31.17 32.11 -7.09
CA LYS A 160 -32.53 32.71 -7.11
C LYS A 160 -33.58 31.72 -6.61
N GLN A 161 -33.48 30.46 -7.01
CA GLN A 161 -34.38 29.41 -6.58
C GLN A 161 -34.26 29.17 -5.07
N ILE A 162 -33.04 29.09 -4.52
CA ILE A 162 -32.80 28.97 -3.08
C ILE A 162 -33.42 30.16 -2.33
N VAL A 163 -33.25 31.38 -2.82
CA VAL A 163 -33.85 32.57 -2.20
C VAL A 163 -35.38 32.51 -2.26
N ALA A 164 -35.96 32.11 -3.38
CA ALA A 164 -37.41 31.97 -3.53
C ALA A 164 -37.98 30.88 -2.61
N ASP A 165 -37.31 29.72 -2.55
CA ASP A 165 -37.68 28.60 -1.67
C ASP A 165 -37.58 29.01 -0.19
N GLU A 166 -36.55 29.79 0.18
CA GLU A 166 -36.36 30.27 1.54
C GLU A 166 -37.38 31.36 1.92
N LEU A 167 -37.72 32.27 0.99
CA LEU A 167 -38.81 33.23 1.20
C LEU A 167 -40.16 32.52 1.38
N ALA A 168 -40.45 31.51 0.54
CA ALA A 168 -41.66 30.70 0.69
C ALA A 168 -41.67 29.92 2.01
N ARG A 169 -40.52 29.41 2.46
CA ARG A 169 -40.37 28.75 3.76
C ARG A 169 -40.69 29.71 4.91
N ILE A 170 -40.14 30.93 4.88
CA ILE A 170 -40.36 31.96 5.90
C ILE A 170 -41.82 32.45 5.90
N GLU A 171 -42.46 32.62 4.73
CA GLU A 171 -43.90 32.94 4.64
C GLU A 171 -44.79 31.84 5.23
N SER A 172 -44.40 30.57 5.06
CA SER A 172 -45.17 29.43 5.55
C SER A 172 -45.00 29.14 7.05
N ASP A 173 -44.00 29.73 7.71
CA ASP A 173 -43.73 29.55 9.14
C ASP A 173 -44.23 30.74 9.98
N PRO A 174 -45.27 30.55 10.81
CA PRO A 174 -45.87 31.62 11.63
C PRO A 174 -44.90 32.31 12.60
N GLN A 175 -43.77 31.68 12.94
CA GLN A 175 -42.76 32.27 13.84
C GLN A 175 -41.76 33.17 13.10
N LEU A 176 -41.56 32.96 11.80
CA LEU A 176 -40.55 33.66 11.00
C LEU A 176 -41.14 34.73 10.06
N GLN A 177 -42.47 34.77 9.89
CA GLN A 177 -43.18 35.76 9.05
C GLN A 177 -42.84 37.24 9.31
N HIS A 178 -42.31 37.60 10.48
CA HIS A 178 -41.95 38.98 10.81
C HIS A 178 -40.60 39.44 10.20
N LEU A 179 -39.86 38.54 9.53
CA LEU A 179 -38.55 38.80 8.94
C LEU A 179 -38.60 39.19 7.45
N ILE A 180 -39.79 39.13 6.84
CA ILE A 180 -40.10 39.61 5.47
C ILE A 180 -41.01 40.83 5.61
#